data_AF-A0A402AY72-F1
#
_entry.id   AF-A0A402AY72-F1
#
_cell.length_a   1.000
_cell.length_b   1.000
_cell.length_c   1.000
_cell.angle_alpha   90.00
_cell.angle_beta   90.00
_cell.angle_gamma   90.00
#
_symmetry.space_group_name_H-M   'P 1'
#
loop_
_entity.id
_entity.type
_entity.pdbx_description
1 polymer ?
#
loop_
_entity_poly.entity_id
_entity_poly.type
_entity_poly.pdbx_seq_one_letter_code
_entity_poly.pdbx_strand_id
1 'polypeptide(L)'
;MQRKISTPATKRSTQQKPKASSVTPAATEPRQAILQPDEYQILDNIQRRVLWLSTLIVHHANTRPSADDIKVGGHQASSASMVTILTALYFHFLNAEDRVSIKPHASPAYHAIQYLLGNLDQHYLQTLRAFKGLQAYPSRTKDPDPVDFSTGSVGLGAVAPAFAAVTQRYTQQHFEQVTSQRFIAVIGDAELDEAISGRPPSMRRCRERAMY
;
A
#
# COMPACT_ATOMS: atom_id res chain seq x y z
N MET A 1 3.71 65.90 52.38
CA MET A 1 2.71 65.11 51.64
C MET A 1 3.40 63.97 50.89
N GLN A 2 3.60 62.82 51.53
CA GLN A 2 4.09 61.60 50.89
C GLN A 2 2.88 60.71 50.57
N ARG A 3 2.60 60.46 49.29
CA ARG A 3 1.49 59.61 48.84
C ARG A 3 1.98 58.17 48.78
N LYS A 4 1.40 57.31 49.62
CA LYS A 4 1.54 55.85 49.56
C LYS A 4 0.99 55.35 48.22
N ILE A 5 1.82 54.68 47.43
CA ILE A 5 1.39 53.96 46.23
C ILE A 5 1.02 52.54 46.68
N SER A 6 -0.28 52.22 46.62
CA SER A 6 -0.83 50.90 46.92
C SER A 6 -0.71 49.99 45.70
N THR A 7 0.00 48.88 45.83
CA THR A 7 0.02 47.79 44.84
C THR A 7 -1.26 46.97 44.93
N PRO A 8 -2.01 46.71 43.83
CA PRO A 8 -3.02 45.67 43.82
C PRO A 8 -2.41 44.35 43.32
N ALA A 9 -2.71 43.27 44.05
CA ALA A 9 -2.31 41.91 43.73
C ALA A 9 -3.01 41.38 42.46
N THR A 10 -2.23 40.93 41.49
CA THR A 10 -2.71 40.25 40.28
C THR A 10 -3.27 38.87 40.64
N LYS A 11 -4.59 38.69 40.52
CA LYS A 11 -5.24 37.38 40.61
C LYS A 11 -4.80 36.51 39.42
N ARG A 12 -4.10 35.41 39.67
CA ARG A 12 -3.87 34.35 38.67
C ARG A 12 -5.21 33.66 38.38
N SER A 13 -5.75 33.85 37.18
CA SER A 13 -6.84 33.01 36.67
C SER A 13 -6.25 31.67 36.25
N THR A 14 -6.64 30.60 36.94
CA THR A 14 -6.36 29.23 36.55
C THR A 14 -7.11 28.95 35.24
N GLN A 15 -6.41 29.02 34.10
CA GLN A 15 -6.96 28.56 32.83
C GLN A 15 -7.06 27.03 32.87
N GLN A 16 -8.29 26.53 32.92
CA GLN A 16 -8.61 25.12 32.76
C GLN A 16 -8.32 24.71 31.31
N LYS A 17 -7.38 23.77 31.15
CA LYS A 17 -7.02 23.14 29.87
C LYS A 17 -8.24 22.39 29.31
N PRO A 18 -8.62 22.56 28.02
CA PRO A 18 -9.78 21.88 27.46
C PRO A 18 -9.56 20.37 27.48
N LYS A 19 -10.57 19.65 27.97
CA LYS A 19 -10.64 18.19 28.03
C LYS A 19 -10.70 17.68 26.57
N ALA A 20 -9.69 16.92 26.15
CA ALA A 20 -9.73 16.24 24.86
C ALA A 20 -10.91 15.25 24.87
N SER A 21 -11.90 15.50 24.02
CA SER A 21 -12.98 14.55 23.78
C SER A 21 -12.39 13.32 23.10
N SER A 22 -12.29 12.23 23.86
CA SER A 22 -11.91 10.91 23.37
C SER A 22 -12.99 10.38 22.42
N VAL A 23 -12.89 10.69 21.14
CA VAL A 23 -13.63 9.98 20.11
C VAL A 23 -12.84 8.72 19.80
N THR A 24 -13.17 7.63 20.46
CA THR A 24 -12.74 6.29 20.04
C THR A 24 -13.31 6.06 18.64
N PRO A 25 -12.50 5.75 17.61
CA PRO A 25 -13.05 5.38 16.33
C PRO A 25 -13.82 4.08 16.55
N ALA A 26 -15.12 4.11 16.33
CA ALA A 26 -15.97 2.94 16.43
C ALA A 26 -15.41 1.86 15.50
N ALA A 27 -15.19 0.66 16.04
CA ALA A 27 -14.89 -0.52 15.23
C ALA A 27 -15.97 -0.62 14.16
N THR A 28 -15.60 -0.43 12.90
CA THR A 28 -16.52 -0.54 11.77
C THR A 28 -17.06 -1.96 11.79
N GLU A 29 -18.38 -2.11 11.95
CA GLU A 29 -19.05 -3.41 11.84
C GLU A 29 -18.55 -4.16 10.59
N PRO A 30 -18.26 -5.47 10.68
CA PRO A 30 -17.72 -6.21 9.57
C PRO A 30 -18.67 -6.10 8.37
N ARG A 31 -18.15 -5.56 7.26
CA ARG A 31 -18.89 -5.44 6.00
C ARG A 31 -19.43 -6.82 5.60
N GLN A 32 -20.71 -6.89 5.25
CA GLN A 32 -21.41 -8.14 4.98
C GLN A 32 -20.65 -9.01 3.98
N ALA A 33 -20.48 -10.30 4.31
CA ALA A 33 -19.66 -11.22 3.53
C ALA A 33 -20.31 -11.67 2.20
N ILE A 34 -21.62 -11.43 2.03
CA ILE A 34 -22.38 -11.85 0.83
C ILE A 34 -22.57 -10.64 -0.07
N LEU A 35 -21.92 -10.68 -1.24
CA LEU A 35 -22.11 -9.70 -2.30
C LEU A 35 -23.48 -9.88 -2.97
N GLN A 36 -24.20 -8.79 -3.17
CA GLN A 36 -25.38 -8.81 -4.02
C GLN A 36 -24.97 -8.98 -5.51
N PRO A 37 -25.84 -9.53 -6.37
CA PRO A 37 -25.49 -9.79 -7.78
C PRO A 37 -25.06 -8.53 -8.56
N ASP A 38 -25.65 -7.37 -8.26
CA ASP A 38 -25.32 -6.08 -8.85
C ASP A 38 -23.94 -5.57 -8.40
N GLU A 39 -23.62 -5.67 -7.10
CA GLU A 39 -22.29 -5.35 -6.57
C GLU A 39 -21.20 -6.21 -7.23
N TYR A 40 -21.47 -7.51 -7.40
CA TYR A 40 -20.55 -8.41 -8.09
C TYR A 40 -20.31 -8.00 -9.55
N GLN A 41 -21.37 -7.63 -10.28
CA GLN A 41 -21.23 -7.16 -11.67
C GLN A 41 -20.40 -5.87 -11.76
N ILE A 42 -20.55 -4.96 -10.80
CA ILE A 42 -19.73 -3.74 -10.72
C ILE A 42 -18.26 -4.11 -10.48
N LEU A 43 -17.98 -5.00 -9.52
CA LEU A 43 -16.62 -5.46 -9.23
C LEU A 43 -15.98 -6.18 -10.41
N ASP A 44 -16.72 -7.01 -11.16
CA ASP A 44 -16.20 -7.67 -12.36
C ASP A 44 -15.86 -6.66 -13.46
N ASN A 45 -16.68 -5.62 -13.65
CA ASN A 45 -16.37 -4.54 -14.59
C ASN A 45 -15.10 -3.76 -14.19
N ILE A 46 -14.94 -3.47 -12.90
CA ILE A 46 -13.71 -2.84 -12.37
C ILE A 46 -12.50 -3.75 -12.59
N GLN A 47 -12.63 -5.04 -12.26
CA GLN A 47 -11.58 -6.05 -12.45
C GLN A 47 -11.08 -6.08 -13.90
N ARG A 48 -11.99 -6.08 -14.89
CA ARG A 48 -11.64 -6.04 -16.32
C ARG A 48 -10.86 -4.78 -16.68
N ARG A 49 -11.23 -3.62 -16.12
CA ARG A 49 -10.50 -2.35 -16.32
C ARG A 49 -9.11 -2.39 -15.68
N VAL A 50 -8.98 -2.93 -14.48
CA VAL A 50 -7.67 -3.11 -13.82
C VAL A 50 -6.76 -4.00 -14.66
N LEU A 51 -7.27 -5.14 -15.14
CA LEU A 51 -6.51 -6.04 -16.01
C LEU A 51 -6.05 -5.36 -17.30
N TRP A 52 -6.96 -4.64 -17.97
CA TRP A 52 -6.67 -3.90 -19.20
C TRP A 52 -5.59 -2.84 -18.98
N LEU A 53 -5.76 -1.99 -17.97
CA LEU A 53 -4.80 -0.94 -17.62
C LEU A 53 -3.44 -1.51 -17.24
N SER A 54 -3.41 -2.55 -16.41
CA SER A 54 -2.15 -3.21 -16.02
C SER A 54 -1.37 -3.73 -17.23
N THR A 55 -2.09 -4.28 -18.22
CA THR A 55 -1.52 -4.76 -19.49
C THR A 55 -0.97 -3.60 -20.31
N LEU A 56 -1.73 -2.50 -20.42
CA LEU A 56 -1.33 -1.30 -21.15
C LEU A 56 -0.11 -0.61 -20.55
N ILE A 57 -0.02 -0.50 -19.22
CA ILE A 57 1.15 0.05 -18.52
C ILE A 57 2.42 -0.71 -18.93
N VAL A 58 2.36 -2.04 -18.92
CA VAL A 58 3.50 -2.89 -19.33
C VAL A 58 3.74 -2.80 -20.83
N HIS A 59 2.69 -2.74 -21.65
CA HIS A 59 2.82 -2.60 -23.10
C HIS A 59 3.55 -1.30 -23.46
N HIS A 60 3.10 -0.16 -22.93
CA HIS A 60 3.76 1.13 -23.13
C HIS A 60 5.21 1.11 -22.67
N ALA A 61 5.51 0.44 -21.55
CA ALA A 61 6.89 0.33 -21.08
C ALA A 61 7.82 -0.33 -22.12
N ASN A 62 7.30 -1.32 -22.87
CA ASN A 62 8.03 -2.11 -23.86
C ASN A 62 7.99 -1.55 -25.29
N THR A 63 7.14 -0.57 -25.56
CA THR A 63 7.05 0.11 -26.87
C THR A 63 7.77 1.46 -26.90
N ARG A 64 8.18 1.99 -25.75
CA ARG A 64 9.02 3.19 -25.70
C ARG A 64 10.36 2.96 -26.40
N PRO A 65 10.85 3.93 -27.20
CA PRO A 65 12.18 3.87 -27.80
C PRO A 65 13.25 3.77 -26.70
N SER A 66 14.17 2.81 -26.85
CA SER A 66 15.32 2.63 -25.97
C SER A 66 16.58 2.70 -26.81
N ALA A 67 17.62 3.37 -26.33
CA ALA A 67 18.89 3.55 -27.05
C ALA A 67 19.54 2.21 -27.43
N ASP A 68 19.30 1.18 -26.62
CA ASP A 68 19.89 -0.15 -26.79
C ASP A 68 18.90 -1.18 -27.35
N ASP A 69 17.69 -0.76 -27.76
CA ASP A 69 16.53 -1.63 -28.13
C ASP A 69 16.15 -2.68 -27.05
N ILE A 70 16.68 -2.52 -25.84
CA ILE A 70 16.41 -3.39 -24.69
C ILE A 70 14.98 -3.14 -24.21
N LYS A 71 14.16 -4.20 -24.24
CA LYS A 71 12.81 -4.18 -23.67
C LYS A 71 12.89 -3.99 -22.16
N VAL A 72 12.17 -2.98 -21.68
CA VAL A 72 12.15 -2.56 -20.29
C VAL A 72 11.56 -3.63 -19.37
N GLY A 73 10.77 -4.55 -19.91
CA GLY A 73 10.20 -5.70 -19.22
C GLY A 73 8.92 -5.38 -18.44
N GLY A 74 8.44 -6.35 -17.67
CA GLY A 74 7.22 -6.24 -16.86
C GLY A 74 6.52 -7.58 -16.72
N HIS A 75 5.97 -7.87 -15.54
CA HIS A 75 5.41 -9.18 -15.22
C HIS A 75 3.89 -9.20 -15.47
N GLN A 76 3.49 -9.29 -16.74
CA GLN A 76 2.07 -9.32 -17.11
C GLN A 76 1.32 -10.48 -16.44
N ALA A 77 1.88 -11.70 -16.50
CA ALA A 77 1.26 -12.87 -15.89
C ALA A 77 1.12 -12.74 -14.37
N SER A 78 2.16 -12.25 -13.68
CA SER A 78 2.08 -12.06 -12.23
C SER A 78 1.20 -10.88 -11.83
N SER A 79 1.00 -9.87 -12.68
CA SER A 79 0.02 -8.80 -12.42
C SER A 79 -1.39 -9.31 -12.62
N ALA A 80 -1.64 -10.02 -13.73
CA ALA A 80 -2.94 -10.60 -14.07
C ALA A 80 -3.42 -11.57 -12.98
N SER A 81 -2.55 -12.41 -12.44
CA SER A 81 -2.89 -13.34 -11.35
C SER A 81 -3.34 -12.65 -10.06
N MET A 82 -3.04 -11.36 -9.89
CA MET A 82 -3.35 -10.58 -8.69
C MET A 82 -4.58 -9.68 -8.85
N VAL A 83 -5.11 -9.50 -10.07
CA VAL A 83 -6.19 -8.55 -10.34
C VAL A 83 -7.43 -8.83 -9.50
N THR A 84 -7.87 -10.09 -9.42
CA THR A 84 -9.09 -10.46 -8.68
C THR A 84 -8.98 -10.14 -7.19
N ILE A 85 -7.91 -10.60 -6.53
CA ILE A 85 -7.74 -10.37 -5.09
C ILE A 85 -7.51 -8.89 -4.78
N LEU A 86 -6.74 -8.17 -5.60
CA LEU A 86 -6.53 -6.74 -5.39
C LEU A 86 -7.80 -5.93 -5.64
N THR A 87 -8.63 -6.31 -6.62
CA THR A 87 -9.92 -5.66 -6.84
C THR A 87 -10.85 -5.84 -5.64
N ALA A 88 -10.96 -7.07 -5.13
CA ALA A 88 -11.76 -7.35 -3.94
C ALA A 88 -11.25 -6.60 -2.70
N LEU A 89 -9.92 -6.49 -2.54
CA LEU A 89 -9.33 -5.72 -1.44
C LEU A 89 -9.68 -4.24 -1.55
N TYR A 90 -9.27 -3.57 -2.63
CA TYR A 90 -9.32 -2.12 -2.73
C TYR A 90 -10.72 -1.53 -2.96
N PHE A 91 -11.62 -2.26 -3.62
CA PHE A 91 -12.95 -1.75 -3.95
C PHE A 91 -14.07 -2.28 -3.04
N HIS A 92 -13.77 -3.19 -2.12
CA HIS A 92 -14.79 -3.77 -1.26
C HIS A 92 -14.34 -4.01 0.20
N PHE A 93 -13.15 -4.55 0.44
CA PHE A 93 -12.77 -5.03 1.77
C PHE A 93 -12.01 -4.03 2.65
N LEU A 94 -11.15 -3.20 2.05
CA LEU A 94 -10.26 -2.31 2.79
C LEU A 94 -10.98 -1.08 3.35
N ASN A 95 -10.55 -0.69 4.54
CA ASN A 95 -10.83 0.62 5.15
C ASN A 95 -9.58 1.51 5.02
N ALA A 96 -9.74 2.82 5.21
CA ALA A 96 -8.65 3.79 5.11
C ALA A 96 -7.49 3.56 6.10
N GLU A 97 -7.76 2.89 7.22
CA GLU A 97 -6.81 2.56 8.29
C GLU A 97 -6.04 1.26 8.02
N ASP A 98 -6.42 0.49 7.00
CA ASP A 98 -5.73 -0.74 6.65
C ASP A 98 -4.48 -0.44 5.83
N ARG A 99 -3.49 -1.32 5.95
CA ARG A 99 -2.21 -1.19 5.26
C ARG A 99 -1.92 -2.48 4.51
N VAL A 100 -1.55 -2.37 3.24
CA VAL A 100 -1.39 -3.51 2.34
C VAL A 100 0.01 -3.56 1.75
N SER A 101 0.68 -4.69 1.93
CA SER A 101 1.90 -5.00 1.21
C SER A 101 1.57 -5.78 -0.06
N ILE A 102 2.00 -5.22 -1.19
CA ILE A 102 1.69 -5.73 -2.52
C ILE A 102 2.86 -6.55 -3.04
N LYS A 103 2.55 -7.73 -3.59
CA LYS A 103 3.48 -8.57 -4.35
C LYS A 103 4.30 -7.71 -5.33
N PRO A 104 5.65 -7.73 -5.30
CA PRO A 104 6.48 -6.81 -6.09
C PRO A 104 6.10 -6.78 -7.58
N HIS A 105 5.94 -7.96 -8.18
CA HIS A 105 5.66 -8.11 -9.60
C HIS A 105 4.22 -7.75 -10.01
N ALA A 106 3.36 -7.44 -9.04
CA ALA A 106 1.99 -6.98 -9.27
C ALA A 106 1.87 -5.44 -9.28
N SER A 107 3.00 -4.71 -9.27
CA SER A 107 3.04 -3.23 -9.32
C SER A 107 2.13 -2.64 -10.41
N PRO A 108 2.12 -3.13 -11.67
CA PRO A 108 1.22 -2.60 -12.70
C PRO A 108 -0.26 -2.69 -12.36
N ALA A 109 -0.71 -3.79 -11.74
CA ALA A 109 -2.09 -3.94 -11.29
C ALA A 109 -2.41 -2.98 -10.13
N TYR A 110 -1.47 -2.81 -9.20
CA TYR A 110 -1.62 -1.84 -8.12
C TYR A 110 -1.71 -0.40 -8.64
N HIS A 111 -0.79 0.05 -9.49
CA HIS A 111 -0.84 1.40 -10.09
C HIS A 111 -2.15 1.63 -10.88
N ALA A 112 -2.64 0.62 -11.59
CA ALA A 112 -3.94 0.70 -12.27
C ALA A 112 -5.10 0.93 -11.29
N ILE A 113 -5.10 0.25 -10.15
CA ILE A 113 -6.08 0.45 -9.07
C ILE A 113 -5.97 1.87 -8.51
N GLN A 114 -4.77 2.33 -8.20
CA GLN A 114 -4.55 3.67 -7.65
C GLN A 114 -5.01 4.76 -8.63
N TYR A 115 -4.82 4.57 -9.92
CA TYR A 115 -5.37 5.45 -10.95
C TYR A 115 -6.90 5.45 -10.95
N LEU A 116 -7.54 4.28 -10.91
CA LEU A 116 -9.00 4.18 -10.87
C LEU A 116 -9.61 4.78 -9.59
N LEU A 117 -8.86 4.75 -8.48
CA LEU A 117 -9.24 5.40 -7.22
C LEU A 117 -8.94 6.91 -7.20
N GLY A 118 -8.28 7.46 -8.22
CA GLY A 118 -7.91 8.87 -8.31
C GLY A 118 -6.66 9.27 -7.50
N ASN A 119 -5.91 8.29 -6.98
CA ASN A 119 -4.69 8.51 -6.21
C ASN A 119 -3.43 8.63 -7.10
N LEU A 120 -3.54 8.29 -8.38
CA LEU A 120 -2.45 8.34 -9.34
C LEU A 120 -2.89 9.09 -10.59
N ASP A 121 -2.10 10.05 -11.04
CA ASP A 121 -2.40 10.79 -12.27
C ASP A 121 -2.13 9.92 -13.52
N GLN A 122 -2.96 10.08 -14.54
CA GLN A 122 -2.88 9.36 -15.80
C GLN A 122 -1.49 9.44 -16.46
N HIS A 123 -0.79 10.58 -16.38
CA HIS A 123 0.50 10.75 -17.05
C HIS A 123 1.55 9.73 -16.57
N TYR A 124 1.44 9.24 -15.34
CA TYR A 124 2.36 8.23 -14.80
C TYR A 124 2.17 6.84 -15.40
N LEU A 125 1.00 6.50 -15.93
CA LEU A 125 0.70 5.14 -16.42
C LEU A 125 1.62 4.67 -17.54
N GLN A 126 2.20 5.60 -18.31
CA GLN A 126 3.14 5.30 -19.40
C GLN A 126 4.61 5.37 -18.96
N THR A 127 4.87 5.61 -17.66
CA THR A 127 6.20 5.88 -17.11
C THR A 127 6.80 4.72 -16.32
N LEU A 128 6.18 3.53 -16.35
CA LEU A 128 6.73 2.34 -15.68
C LEU A 128 8.20 2.14 -16.04
N ARG A 129 9.09 2.07 -15.04
CA ARG A 129 10.56 1.95 -15.15
C ARG A 129 11.25 3.09 -15.91
N ALA A 130 10.58 4.21 -16.16
CA ALA A 130 11.22 5.42 -16.65
C ALA A 130 11.94 6.16 -15.51
N PHE A 131 12.90 7.01 -15.85
CA PHE A 131 13.53 7.89 -14.87
C PHE A 131 12.47 8.80 -14.24
N LYS A 132 12.38 8.78 -12.90
CA LYS A 132 11.32 9.48 -12.12
C LYS A 132 9.89 9.07 -12.46
N GLY A 133 9.70 7.91 -13.09
CA GLY A 133 8.40 7.30 -13.31
C GLY A 133 8.06 6.22 -12.29
N LEU A 134 6.97 5.51 -12.56
CA LEU A 134 6.51 4.38 -11.75
C LEU A 134 7.61 3.32 -11.61
N GLN A 135 7.79 2.78 -10.42
CA GLN A 135 8.78 1.75 -10.15
C GLN A 135 8.32 0.37 -10.64
N ALA A 136 9.30 -0.52 -10.84
CA ALA A 136 9.00 -1.92 -11.16
C ALA A 136 8.30 -2.66 -10.01
N TYR A 137 8.59 -2.22 -8.78
CA TYR A 137 8.10 -2.76 -7.52
C TYR A 137 7.61 -1.58 -6.66
N PRO A 138 6.47 -1.71 -5.97
CA PRO A 138 5.91 -0.63 -5.16
C PRO A 138 6.92 -0.05 -4.18
N SER A 139 7.08 1.27 -4.18
CA SER A 139 8.08 1.98 -3.41
C SER A 139 7.53 3.25 -2.77
N ARG A 140 7.50 3.28 -1.44
CA ARG A 140 7.01 4.42 -0.64
C ARG A 140 7.70 5.75 -0.92
N THR A 141 8.96 5.70 -1.37
CA THR A 141 9.80 6.90 -1.52
C THR A 141 9.94 7.33 -2.97
N LYS A 142 9.60 6.47 -3.93
CA LYS A 142 9.85 6.70 -5.35
C LYS A 142 8.57 6.73 -6.18
N ASP A 143 7.56 5.97 -5.79
CA ASP A 143 6.28 6.01 -6.47
C ASP A 143 5.46 7.23 -6.01
N PRO A 144 4.70 7.85 -6.93
CA PRO A 144 3.81 8.95 -6.62
C PRO A 144 2.48 8.51 -5.98
N ASP A 145 2.11 7.22 -6.08
CA ASP A 145 0.91 6.69 -5.44
C ASP A 145 1.18 6.25 -3.97
N PRO A 146 0.14 6.18 -3.12
CA PRO A 146 0.32 5.95 -1.68
C PRO A 146 0.60 4.48 -1.37
N VAL A 147 1.84 4.06 -1.59
CA VAL A 147 2.35 2.73 -1.20
C VAL A 147 2.51 2.66 0.33
N ASP A 148 1.99 1.60 0.95
CA ASP A 148 2.13 1.37 2.41
C ASP A 148 3.48 0.75 2.79
N PHE A 149 3.93 -0.22 1.98
CA PHE A 149 5.16 -0.98 2.19
C PHE A 149 5.97 -1.05 0.90
N SER A 150 7.23 -0.64 0.96
CA SER A 150 8.14 -0.84 -0.17
C SER A 150 8.44 -2.32 -0.32
N THR A 151 8.18 -2.88 -1.50
CA THR A 151 8.48 -4.28 -1.82
C THR A 151 9.50 -4.33 -2.98
N GLY A 152 10.18 -5.46 -3.14
CA GLY A 152 11.22 -5.62 -4.17
C GLY A 152 12.29 -6.64 -3.81
N SER A 153 12.57 -6.80 -2.51
CA SER A 153 13.19 -8.04 -2.04
C SER A 153 12.08 -9.06 -1.80
N VAL A 154 12.20 -10.19 -2.50
CA VAL A 154 11.52 -11.43 -2.15
C VAL A 154 11.68 -11.70 -0.63
N GLY A 155 10.59 -12.06 0.04
CA GLY A 155 10.50 -12.23 1.50
C GLY A 155 10.06 -11.00 2.31
N LEU A 156 10.53 -9.77 2.00
CA LEU A 156 10.17 -8.57 2.81
C LEU A 156 8.69 -8.20 2.74
N GLY A 157 8.00 -8.61 1.66
CA GLY A 157 6.58 -8.34 1.45
C GLY A 157 5.66 -8.93 2.53
N ALA A 158 6.03 -10.05 3.16
CA ALA A 158 5.27 -10.63 4.28
C ALA A 158 5.78 -10.15 5.65
N VAL A 159 7.10 -9.98 5.75
CA VAL A 159 7.79 -9.67 7.01
C VAL A 159 7.41 -8.29 7.53
N ALA A 160 7.46 -7.25 6.68
CA ALA A 160 7.20 -5.89 7.14
C ALA A 160 5.77 -5.68 7.70
N PRO A 161 4.69 -6.15 7.04
CA PRO A 161 3.34 -6.14 7.62
C PRO A 161 3.21 -6.93 8.92
N ALA A 162 3.89 -8.08 9.03
CA ALA A 162 3.85 -8.90 10.25
C ALA A 162 4.48 -8.17 11.44
N PHE A 163 5.66 -7.57 11.25
CA PHE A 163 6.28 -6.75 12.28
C PHE A 163 5.43 -5.52 12.62
N ALA A 164 4.85 -4.85 11.63
CA ALA A 164 3.94 -3.74 11.85
C ALA A 164 2.72 -4.15 12.70
N ALA A 165 2.16 -5.35 12.47
CA ALA A 165 1.06 -5.90 13.27
C ALA A 165 1.46 -6.17 14.73
N VAL A 166 2.65 -6.74 14.95
CA VAL A 166 3.17 -6.97 16.30
C VAL A 166 3.44 -5.64 17.01
N THR A 167 4.04 -4.67 16.34
CA THR A 167 4.28 -3.33 16.88
C THR A 167 2.96 -2.61 17.18
N GLN A 168 1.94 -2.74 16.33
CA GLN A 168 0.62 -2.18 16.60
C GLN A 168 -0.01 -2.81 17.85
N ARG A 169 0.05 -4.13 18.00
CA ARG A 169 -0.47 -4.79 19.21
C ARG A 169 0.27 -4.35 20.46
N TYR A 170 1.60 -4.29 20.40
CA TYR A 170 2.41 -3.79 21.50
C TYR A 170 2.03 -2.35 21.86
N THR A 171 1.92 -1.48 20.85
CA THR A 171 1.58 -0.08 21.08
C THR A 171 0.17 0.09 21.60
N GLN A 172 -0.83 -0.69 21.15
CA GLN A 172 -2.17 -0.72 21.73
C GLN A 172 -2.18 -1.11 23.23
N GLN A 173 -1.29 -2.01 23.64
CA GLN A 173 -1.22 -2.49 25.02
C GLN A 173 -0.47 -1.52 25.95
N HIS A 174 0.50 -0.78 25.42
CA HIS A 174 1.39 0.07 26.22
C HIS A 174 1.12 1.57 26.04
N PHE A 175 0.38 1.97 25.01
CA PHE A 175 0.06 3.35 24.66
C PHE A 175 -1.41 3.45 24.18
N GLU A 176 -2.04 4.61 24.38
CA GLU A 176 -3.47 4.79 24.05
C GLU A 176 -3.75 5.07 22.57
N GLN A 177 -2.71 5.22 21.72
CA GLN A 177 -2.86 5.67 20.34
C GLN A 177 -2.31 4.68 19.33
N VAL A 178 -3.19 4.25 18.42
CA VAL A 178 -2.82 3.60 17.16
C VAL A 178 -3.67 4.13 16.01
N THR A 179 -3.06 4.19 14.82
CA THR A 179 -3.62 4.81 13.60
C THR A 179 -3.69 3.82 12.44
N SER A 180 -3.69 2.52 12.74
CA SER A 180 -3.84 1.48 11.74
C SER A 180 -4.65 0.35 12.36
N GLN A 181 -5.42 -0.35 11.54
CA GLN A 181 -6.27 -1.45 12.01
C GLN A 181 -5.74 -2.82 11.57
N ARG A 182 -5.69 -3.07 10.26
CA ARG A 182 -5.27 -4.36 9.71
C ARG A 182 -4.05 -4.20 8.81
N PHE A 183 -3.15 -5.17 8.90
CA PHE A 183 -2.03 -5.32 7.98
C PHE A 183 -2.26 -6.55 7.12
N ILE A 184 -2.26 -6.36 5.80
CA ILE A 184 -2.53 -7.42 4.83
C ILE A 184 -1.30 -7.58 3.95
N ALA A 185 -0.77 -8.80 3.87
CA ALA A 185 0.33 -9.13 2.96
C ALA A 185 -0.21 -9.97 1.82
N VAL A 186 -0.01 -9.52 0.59
CA VAL A 186 -0.39 -10.28 -0.59
C VAL A 186 0.88 -10.80 -1.26
N ILE A 187 1.10 -12.10 -1.16
CA ILE A 187 2.36 -12.77 -1.54
C ILE A 187 2.13 -13.92 -2.52
N GLY A 188 3.15 -14.21 -3.33
CA GLY A 188 3.19 -15.40 -4.18
C GLY A 188 3.79 -16.62 -3.46
N ASP A 189 3.55 -17.80 -4.00
CA ASP A 189 4.07 -19.08 -3.48
C ASP A 189 5.61 -19.11 -3.39
N ALA A 190 6.29 -18.71 -4.47
CA ALA A 190 7.75 -18.62 -4.48
C ALA A 190 8.33 -17.62 -3.45
N GLU A 191 7.58 -16.58 -3.10
CA GLU A 191 8.00 -15.61 -2.07
C GLU A 191 7.85 -16.18 -0.65
N LEU A 192 6.89 -17.10 -0.47
CA LEU A 192 6.68 -17.81 0.80
C LEU A 192 7.84 -18.76 1.10
N ASP A 193 8.33 -19.48 0.08
CA ASP A 193 9.51 -20.35 0.19
C ASP A 193 10.76 -19.58 0.65
N GLU A 194 10.91 -18.33 0.22
CA GLU A 194 12.03 -17.50 0.66
C GLU A 194 11.86 -16.97 2.08
N ALA A 195 10.64 -16.62 2.48
CA ALA A 195 10.34 -16.13 3.83
C ALA A 195 10.52 -17.22 4.91
N ILE A 196 10.25 -18.48 4.56
CA ILE A 196 10.27 -19.60 5.52
C ILE A 196 11.63 -20.32 5.54
N SER A 197 12.30 -20.48 4.39
CA SER A 197 13.34 -21.51 4.29
C SER A 197 14.72 -21.14 4.84
N GLY A 198 14.98 -19.88 5.23
CA GLY A 198 16.29 -19.47 5.77
C GLY A 198 17.48 -19.91 4.88
N ARG A 199 17.24 -20.16 3.59
CA ARG A 199 18.16 -20.92 2.75
C ARG A 199 19.40 -20.05 2.47
N PRO A 200 20.61 -20.60 2.66
CA PRO A 200 21.83 -19.84 2.42
C PRO A 200 21.89 -19.34 0.96
N PRO A 201 22.52 -18.17 0.71
CA PRO A 201 22.64 -17.57 -0.61
C PRO A 201 23.07 -18.51 -1.74
N SER A 202 23.88 -19.52 -1.41
CA SER A 202 24.42 -20.53 -2.33
C SER A 202 23.41 -21.55 -2.85
N MET A 203 22.24 -21.68 -2.20
CA MET A 203 21.16 -22.59 -2.60
C MET A 203 19.96 -21.88 -3.23
N ARG A 204 20.08 -20.57 -3.52
CA ARG A 204 19.12 -19.80 -4.34
C ARG A 204 19.28 -20.18 -5.81
N ARG A 205 18.87 -21.39 -6.19
CA ARG A 205 18.73 -21.79 -7.59
C ARG A 205 17.30 -22.22 -7.86
N CYS A 206 16.44 -21.24 -8.09
CA CYS A 206 15.16 -21.43 -8.78
C CYS A 206 15.05 -20.42 -9.93
N ARG A 207 15.43 -20.91 -11.12
CA ARG A 207 14.88 -20.56 -12.44
C ARG A 207 14.70 -19.07 -12.79
N GLU A 208 15.82 -18.36 -12.94
CA GLU A 208 15.94 -17.24 -13.89
C GLU A 208 16.46 -17.77 -15.25
N ARG A 209 15.73 -18.73 -15.83
CA ARG A 209 15.93 -19.18 -17.23
C ARG A 209 14.62 -19.07 -17.98
N ALA A 210 14.24 -17.83 -18.22
CA ALA A 210 13.41 -17.42 -19.34
C ALA A 210 13.96 -16.05 -19.81
N MET A 211 15.20 -16.07 -20.31
CA MET A 211 15.78 -15.04 -21.15
C MET A 211 16.55 -15.77 -22.25
N TYR A 212 15.81 -16.08 -23.31
CA TYR A 212 16.13 -15.83 -24.71
C TYR A 212 14.80 -15.69 -25.44
#